data_AF-A0A2A2JCK1-F1
#
_entry.id   AF-A0A2A2JCK1-F1
#
_cell.length_a   1.000
_cell.length_b   1.000
_cell.length_c   1.000
_cell.angle_alpha   90.00
_cell.angle_beta   90.00
_cell.angle_gamma   90.00
#
_symmetry.space_group_name_H-M   'P 1'
#
loop_
_entity.id
_entity.type
_entity.pdbx_description
1 polymer ?
#
loop_
_entity_poly.entity_id
_entity_poly.type
_entity_poly.pdbx_seq_one_letter_code
_entity_poly.pdbx_strand_id
1 'polypeptide(L)'
;MGGMIASMLAALGEFLYRSRIEARKSNSNSLVGNFAKNLKSALSSQLRLSVQGGAVAQPGTQNFEAIKRQQTVLMPVLEEKFGNKTGLTSVKNIIFHPGDKRVIELVKRTGGTANSSGEWNIWTMQPSALSVLSSMMGYVKDITRFNCENIMNDKSLMDRLRAEKFDLAIAEHCHICGIALFDYLQIPSIVGASSSVQLVGVSNAIGEPLADLMAKISFNFVNSNPYLDFPSPALPKTIPIGGIVPARKKSSDLVLSKEWSETLNRRKKNVLISFGTNALSSAMPNEYKSSFIALFKSMPEATFIWKYELDDDITKGIDNVVLTKWMPQDQLLADNRLSLFITHGGLGSTNELAHSGKPAIVIPIMADQRRNGEMLVRHNTAIVYLKEDLVDAERFKNTVGELLANEMYAN
;
A
#
# COMPACT_ATOMS: atom_id res chain seq x y z
N MET A 1 -2.00 4.98 9.98
CA MET A 1 -0.96 5.54 10.87
C MET A 1 0.03 4.47 11.39
N GLY A 2 0.30 3.37 10.68
CA GLY A 2 1.19 2.28 11.18
C GLY A 2 2.65 2.33 10.70
N GLY A 3 3.05 3.35 9.93
CA GLY A 3 4.25 3.27 9.07
C GLY A 3 5.51 4.01 9.55
N MET A 4 5.62 4.43 10.81
CA MET A 4 6.66 5.42 11.20
C MET A 4 7.75 4.89 12.16
N ILE A 5 7.57 3.73 12.80
CA ILE A 5 8.55 3.18 13.78
C ILE A 5 9.54 2.21 13.12
N ALA A 6 9.17 1.70 11.95
CA ALA A 6 9.96 0.72 11.20
C ALA A 6 11.31 1.28 10.71
N SER A 7 11.39 2.59 10.47
CA SER A 7 12.55 3.23 9.86
C SER A 7 13.73 3.47 10.82
N MET A 8 13.52 3.42 12.14
CA MET A 8 14.59 3.59 13.14
C MET A 8 15.48 2.34 13.30
N LEU A 9 15.01 1.15 12.90
CA LEU A 9 15.70 -0.13 13.14
C LEU A 9 16.70 -0.52 12.05
N ALA A 10 16.63 0.11 10.88
CA ALA A 10 17.52 -0.16 9.75
C ALA A 10 18.99 0.23 10.03
N ALA A 11 19.24 1.19 10.93
CA ALA A 11 20.59 1.62 11.29
C ALA A 11 21.32 0.67 12.26
N LEU A 12 20.61 -0.21 12.98
CA LEU A 12 21.21 -1.11 13.99
C LEU A 12 21.56 -2.51 13.42
N GLY A 13 20.94 -2.90 12.30
CA GLY A 13 21.07 -4.23 11.69
C GLY A 13 22.36 -4.44 10.88
N GLU A 14 22.94 -3.38 10.32
CA GLU A 14 24.19 -3.46 9.55
C GLU A 14 25.40 -3.76 10.45
N PHE A 15 25.36 -3.32 11.71
CA PHE A 15 26.37 -3.60 12.74
C PHE A 15 26.40 -5.09 13.15
N LEU A 16 25.26 -5.78 13.15
CA LEU A 16 25.14 -7.18 13.58
C LEU A 16 25.29 -8.20 12.43
N TYR A 17 25.03 -7.79 11.19
CA TYR A 17 25.13 -8.64 10.00
C TYR A 17 26.57 -9.03 9.64
N ARG A 18 27.55 -8.13 9.82
CA ARG A 18 28.96 -8.42 9.54
C ARG A 18 29.57 -9.47 10.47
N SER A 19 29.11 -9.56 11.71
CA SER A 19 29.60 -10.53 12.71
C SER A 19 29.14 -11.98 12.47
N ARG A 20 28.18 -12.20 11.55
CA ARG A 20 27.55 -13.53 11.34
C ARG A 20 28.01 -14.24 10.06
N ILE A 21 28.54 -13.49 9.09
CA ILE A 21 29.03 -14.03 7.80
C ILE A 21 30.29 -14.89 7.96
N GLU A 22 31.10 -14.67 9.01
CA GLU A 22 32.28 -15.50 9.29
C GLU A 22 31.94 -16.92 9.75
N ALA A 23 30.71 -17.18 10.23
CA ALA A 23 30.43 -18.39 11.00
C ALA A 23 29.92 -19.62 10.20
N ARG A 24 29.61 -19.54 8.90
CA ARG A 24 28.82 -20.60 8.22
C ARG A 24 29.28 -21.07 6.83
N LYS A 25 30.59 -21.10 6.59
CA LYS A 25 31.22 -21.73 5.42
C LYS A 25 31.21 -23.28 5.45
N SER A 26 30.07 -23.98 5.55
CA SER A 26 30.08 -25.45 5.39
C SER A 26 28.96 -26.02 4.52
N ASN A 27 29.33 -27.06 3.79
CA ASN A 27 28.87 -27.42 2.45
C ASN A 27 27.74 -28.46 2.41
N SER A 28 27.13 -28.59 1.23
CA SER A 28 25.89 -29.30 0.88
C SER A 28 26.01 -30.81 0.63
N ASN A 29 24.97 -31.58 1.01
CA ASN A 29 24.33 -32.69 0.24
C ASN A 29 23.30 -33.46 1.10
N SER A 30 22.13 -32.87 1.39
CA SER A 30 21.04 -33.55 2.10
C SER A 30 19.67 -33.19 1.55
N LEU A 31 18.60 -33.74 2.13
CA LEU A 31 17.16 -33.42 2.00
C LEU A 31 16.80 -32.00 1.51
N VAL A 32 17.62 -31.01 1.86
CA VAL A 32 17.59 -29.62 1.38
C VAL A 32 17.63 -29.51 -0.15
N GLY A 33 18.35 -30.37 -0.87
CA GLY A 33 18.41 -30.37 -2.34
C GLY A 33 17.09 -30.77 -3.01
N ASN A 34 16.34 -31.68 -2.38
CA ASN A 34 15.01 -32.08 -2.84
C ASN A 34 13.94 -31.05 -2.46
N PHE A 35 14.07 -30.43 -1.27
CA PHE A 35 13.27 -29.27 -0.89
C PHE A 35 13.49 -28.08 -1.86
N ALA A 36 14.74 -27.81 -2.27
CA ALA A 36 15.07 -26.75 -3.22
C ALA A 36 14.44 -26.98 -4.62
N LYS A 37 14.31 -28.23 -5.07
CA LYS A 37 13.59 -28.57 -6.32
C LYS A 37 12.09 -28.31 -6.23
N ASN A 38 11.45 -28.69 -5.12
CA ASN A 38 10.03 -28.46 -4.90
C ASN A 38 9.72 -26.96 -4.68
N LEU A 39 10.62 -26.25 -4.00
CA LEU A 39 10.54 -24.81 -3.81
C LEU A 39 10.71 -24.07 -5.14
N LYS A 40 11.61 -24.51 -6.02
CA LYS A 40 11.76 -23.95 -7.38
C LYS A 40 10.49 -24.13 -8.23
N SER A 41 9.82 -25.27 -8.13
CA SER A 41 8.54 -25.53 -8.78
C SER A 41 7.42 -24.60 -8.26
N ALA A 42 7.30 -24.48 -6.94
CA ALA A 42 6.32 -23.60 -6.29
C ALA A 42 6.58 -22.11 -6.62
N LEU A 43 7.84 -21.68 -6.60
CA LEU A 43 8.23 -20.31 -6.97
C LEU A 43 7.99 -20.02 -8.45
N SER A 44 8.20 -21.00 -9.34
CA SER A 44 7.95 -20.82 -10.78
C SER A 44 6.46 -20.75 -11.15
N SER A 45 5.60 -21.42 -10.39
CA SER A 45 4.15 -21.36 -10.57
C SER A 45 3.57 -20.07 -10.00
N GLN A 46 4.11 -19.59 -8.87
CA GLN A 46 3.80 -18.28 -8.30
C GLN A 46 4.28 -17.13 -9.21
N LEU A 47 5.45 -17.27 -9.83
CA LEU A 47 5.96 -16.37 -10.88
C LEU A 47 4.99 -16.26 -12.06
N ARG A 48 4.45 -17.38 -12.54
CA ARG A 48 3.50 -17.38 -13.66
C ARG A 48 2.18 -16.68 -13.31
N LEU A 49 1.72 -16.84 -12.07
CA LEU A 49 0.51 -16.19 -11.55
C LEU A 49 0.70 -14.69 -11.30
N SER A 50 1.87 -14.26 -10.81
CA SER A 50 2.20 -12.85 -10.60
C SER A 50 2.40 -12.10 -11.92
N VAL A 51 3.00 -12.73 -12.94
CA VAL A 51 3.25 -12.10 -14.26
C VAL A 51 1.97 -12.01 -15.11
N GLN A 52 1.01 -12.92 -14.96
CA GLN A 52 -0.22 -12.95 -15.76
C GLN A 52 -1.39 -12.13 -15.20
N GLY A 53 -1.14 -11.19 -14.28
CA GLY A 53 -2.15 -10.24 -13.82
C GLY A 53 -3.08 -10.75 -12.71
N GLY A 54 -2.56 -11.60 -11.81
CA GLY A 54 -3.14 -11.84 -10.51
C GLY A 54 -3.52 -13.29 -10.28
N ALA A 55 -3.24 -13.76 -9.06
CA ALA A 55 -3.76 -15.02 -8.52
C ALA A 55 -5.29 -14.94 -8.32
N VAL A 56 -6.03 -14.76 -9.40
CA VAL A 56 -7.49 -14.90 -9.42
C VAL A 56 -7.76 -16.38 -9.58
N ALA A 57 -8.29 -17.01 -8.54
CA ALA A 57 -8.76 -18.38 -8.66
C ALA A 57 -9.84 -18.42 -9.76
N GLN A 58 -9.65 -19.27 -10.75
CA GLN A 58 -10.54 -19.31 -11.90
C GLN A 58 -11.83 -20.07 -11.54
N PRO A 59 -13.00 -19.63 -12.03
CA PRO A 59 -14.25 -20.37 -11.85
C PRO A 59 -14.11 -21.86 -12.18
N GLY A 60 -14.58 -22.74 -11.28
CA GLY A 60 -14.49 -24.19 -11.43
C GLY A 60 -13.20 -24.83 -10.93
N THR A 61 -12.22 -24.07 -10.44
CA THR A 61 -11.03 -24.63 -9.76
C THR A 61 -11.31 -24.94 -8.29
N GLN A 62 -10.60 -25.92 -7.71
CA GLN A 62 -10.68 -26.23 -6.28
C GLN A 62 -10.35 -25.01 -5.40
N ASN A 63 -9.39 -24.18 -5.82
CA ASN A 63 -9.03 -22.95 -5.13
C ASN A 63 -10.16 -21.92 -5.18
N PHE A 64 -10.88 -21.81 -6.31
CA PHE A 64 -12.01 -20.88 -6.45
C PHE A 64 -13.20 -21.32 -5.60
N GLU A 65 -13.50 -22.62 -5.58
CA GLU A 65 -14.55 -23.16 -4.73
C GLU A 65 -14.19 -23.10 -3.24
N ALA A 66 -12.89 -23.20 -2.88
CA ALA A 66 -12.42 -22.94 -1.52
C ALA A 66 -12.52 -21.45 -1.13
N ILE A 67 -12.20 -20.52 -2.04
CA ILE A 67 -12.35 -19.07 -1.81
C ILE A 67 -13.83 -18.68 -1.71
N LYS A 68 -14.73 -19.31 -2.47
CA LYS A 68 -16.19 -19.16 -2.30
C LYS A 68 -16.69 -19.60 -0.93
N ARG A 69 -15.94 -20.45 -0.21
CA ARG A 69 -16.22 -20.82 1.19
C ARG A 69 -15.71 -19.78 2.18
N GLN A 70 -14.99 -18.73 1.76
CA GLN A 70 -14.78 -17.54 2.61
C GLN A 70 -16.12 -16.83 2.75
N GLN A 71 -16.84 -17.18 3.82
CA GLN A 71 -18.22 -16.76 3.98
C GLN A 71 -18.36 -15.45 4.73
N THR A 72 -17.44 -15.11 5.65
CA THR A 72 -17.68 -14.06 6.65
C THR A 72 -16.53 -13.06 6.77
N VAL A 73 -16.83 -11.76 6.73
CA VAL A 73 -15.90 -10.67 7.07
C VAL A 73 -16.46 -9.84 8.22
N LEU A 74 -15.67 -9.67 9.28
CA LEU A 74 -15.96 -8.75 10.38
C LEU A 74 -15.38 -7.38 10.06
N MET A 75 -16.22 -6.35 10.00
CA MET A 75 -15.85 -4.97 9.71
C MET A 75 -16.25 -4.05 10.86
N PRO A 76 -15.35 -3.76 11.81
CA PRO A 76 -15.55 -2.72 12.81
C PRO A 76 -15.63 -1.34 12.13
N VAL A 77 -16.68 -0.58 12.41
CA VAL A 77 -16.87 0.74 11.81
C VAL A 77 -15.97 1.75 12.51
N LEU A 78 -14.93 2.25 11.83
CA LEU A 78 -14.03 3.27 12.40
C LEU A 78 -14.51 4.70 12.16
N GLU A 79 -15.23 4.93 11.06
CA GLU A 79 -15.80 6.23 10.72
C GLU A 79 -17.28 6.08 10.36
N GLU A 80 -18.12 6.90 11.00
CA GLU A 80 -19.58 6.87 10.81
C GLU A 80 -19.98 7.09 9.34
N LYS A 81 -19.21 7.88 8.58
CA LYS A 81 -19.48 8.18 7.16
C LYS A 81 -19.46 6.93 6.26
N PHE A 82 -18.74 5.89 6.68
CA PHE A 82 -18.68 4.62 5.98
C PHE A 82 -19.79 3.68 6.44
N GLY A 83 -20.20 3.69 7.71
CA GLY A 83 -21.34 2.92 8.21
C GLY A 83 -21.29 1.45 7.72
N ASN A 84 -22.33 1.03 6.99
CA ASN A 84 -22.43 -0.32 6.41
C ASN A 84 -21.96 -0.41 4.94
N LYS A 85 -21.09 0.50 4.49
CA LYS A 85 -20.52 0.48 3.14
C LYS A 85 -19.29 -0.42 3.10
N THR A 86 -19.15 -1.15 2.00
CA THR A 86 -18.01 -2.04 1.75
C THR A 86 -17.68 -2.07 0.27
N GLY A 87 -16.39 -2.20 -0.06
CA GLY A 87 -15.91 -2.45 -1.42
C GLY A 87 -15.88 -3.94 -1.79
N LEU A 88 -16.24 -4.83 -0.86
CA LEU A 88 -16.23 -6.27 -1.06
C LEU A 88 -17.47 -6.70 -1.86
N THR A 89 -17.27 -7.17 -3.09
CA THR A 89 -18.35 -7.58 -3.99
C THR A 89 -18.62 -9.09 -3.98
N SER A 90 -17.67 -9.90 -3.50
CA SER A 90 -17.70 -11.36 -3.55
C SER A 90 -18.01 -12.04 -2.22
N VAL A 91 -18.09 -11.27 -1.12
CA VAL A 91 -18.30 -11.79 0.24
C VAL A 91 -19.79 -11.88 0.55
N LYS A 92 -20.25 -13.02 1.07
CA LYS A 92 -21.68 -13.29 1.31
C LYS A 92 -22.19 -12.79 2.66
N ASN A 93 -21.39 -12.92 3.72
CA ASN A 93 -21.75 -12.51 5.09
C ASN A 93 -20.80 -11.42 5.55
N ILE A 94 -21.30 -10.20 5.74
CA ILE A 94 -20.50 -9.10 6.27
C ILE A 94 -21.11 -8.69 7.60
N ILE A 95 -20.31 -8.81 8.66
CA ILE A 95 -20.69 -8.42 10.01
C ILE A 95 -20.14 -7.01 10.24
N PHE A 96 -21.00 -6.01 10.10
CA PHE A 96 -20.66 -4.65 10.52
C PHE A 96 -20.79 -4.58 12.04
N HIS A 97 -19.67 -4.35 12.72
CA HIS A 97 -19.66 -4.14 14.16
C HIS A 97 -19.63 -2.64 14.43
N PRO A 98 -20.51 -2.11 15.30
CA PRO A 98 -20.55 -0.69 15.59
C PRO A 98 -19.19 -0.19 16.11
N GLY A 99 -18.80 1.01 15.68
CA GLY A 99 -17.58 1.65 16.15
C GLY A 99 -17.62 2.02 17.62
N ASP A 100 -16.47 1.96 18.28
CA ASP A 100 -16.34 2.50 19.62
C ASP A 100 -16.46 4.03 19.57
N LYS A 101 -17.33 4.62 20.40
CA LYS A 101 -17.56 6.07 20.42
C LYS A 101 -16.27 6.86 20.69
N ARG A 102 -15.35 6.33 21.49
CA ARG A 102 -14.05 6.94 21.80
C ARG A 102 -13.18 6.98 20.55
N VAL A 103 -13.21 5.92 19.73
CA VAL A 103 -12.48 5.86 18.46
C VAL A 103 -13.07 6.85 17.46
N ILE A 104 -14.39 6.88 17.32
CA ILE A 104 -15.07 7.82 16.41
C ILE A 104 -14.73 9.26 16.78
N GLU A 105 -14.78 9.61 18.06
CA GLU A 105 -14.44 10.94 18.56
C GLU A 105 -12.95 11.26 18.34
N LEU A 106 -12.06 10.30 18.59
CA LEU A 106 -10.62 10.46 18.37
C LEU A 106 -10.28 10.68 16.88
N VAL A 107 -10.94 9.94 15.98
CA VAL A 107 -10.80 10.12 14.52
C VAL A 107 -11.36 11.47 14.05
N LYS A 108 -12.48 11.93 14.66
CA LYS A 108 -13.05 13.27 14.40
C LYS A 108 -12.09 14.38 14.82
N ARG A 109 -11.50 14.29 16.02
CA ARG A 109 -10.54 15.29 16.55
C ARG A 109 -9.24 15.36 15.76
N THR A 110 -8.75 14.21 15.31
CA THR A 110 -7.50 14.13 14.51
C THR A 110 -7.72 14.33 13.01
N GLY A 111 -8.92 14.78 12.61
CA GLY A 111 -9.18 15.31 11.27
C GLY A 111 -9.00 14.28 10.16
N GLY A 112 -9.55 13.07 10.32
CA GLY A 112 -9.49 11.98 9.33
C GLY A 112 -9.37 12.45 7.88
N THR A 113 -8.14 12.45 7.36
CA THR A 113 -7.73 12.81 5.98
C THR A 113 -8.37 14.04 5.32
N ALA A 114 -9.06 14.92 6.04
CA ALA A 114 -9.81 16.03 5.45
C ALA A 114 -9.84 17.25 6.38
N ASN A 115 -9.19 18.29 5.90
CA ASN A 115 -9.14 19.66 6.41
C ASN A 115 -10.53 20.30 6.50
N SER A 116 -10.87 20.98 7.61
CA SER A 116 -10.90 22.46 7.68
C SER A 116 -10.72 23.03 9.10
N SER A 117 -10.42 22.19 10.09
CA SER A 117 -10.30 22.55 11.52
C SER A 117 -8.85 22.66 12.04
N GLY A 118 -7.84 22.49 11.18
CA GLY A 118 -6.50 23.01 11.45
C GLY A 118 -5.45 22.12 12.16
N GLU A 119 -5.63 20.80 12.35
CA GLU A 119 -4.63 20.05 13.15
C GLU A 119 -3.92 18.86 12.46
N TRP A 120 -4.39 18.32 11.33
CA TRP A 120 -3.70 17.21 10.64
C TRP A 120 -3.69 17.37 9.11
N ASN A 121 -2.56 17.82 8.54
CA ASN A 121 -2.31 17.81 7.10
C ASN A 121 -1.07 16.95 6.81
N ILE A 122 -1.26 15.81 6.14
CA ILE A 122 -0.18 14.85 5.87
C ILE A 122 0.92 15.39 4.96
N TRP A 123 0.63 16.44 4.18
CA TRP A 123 1.63 17.13 3.40
C TRP A 123 2.63 17.89 4.27
N THR A 124 2.16 18.56 5.33
CA THR A 124 2.99 19.42 6.20
C THR A 124 3.55 18.69 7.43
N MET A 125 3.20 17.42 7.63
CA MET A 125 3.81 16.60 8.68
C MET A 125 5.34 16.59 8.52
N GLN A 126 6.02 17.24 9.46
CA GLN A 126 7.47 17.39 9.49
C GLN A 126 8.17 16.05 9.78
N PRO A 127 9.35 15.78 9.21
CA PRO A 127 10.07 14.51 9.35
C PRO A 127 10.81 14.35 10.69
N SER A 128 10.51 15.17 11.71
CA SER A 128 11.03 14.92 13.06
C SER A 128 10.40 13.62 13.54
N ALA A 129 11.08 12.51 13.20
CA ALA A 129 10.53 11.18 13.23
C ALA A 129 9.97 10.92 14.61
N LEU A 130 10.68 11.34 15.67
CA LEU A 130 10.36 11.11 17.07
C LEU A 130 9.05 11.75 17.56
N SER A 131 8.75 13.00 17.22
CA SER A 131 7.53 13.68 17.70
C SER A 131 6.28 13.20 16.98
N VAL A 132 6.42 12.95 15.67
CA VAL A 132 5.35 12.33 14.89
C VAL A 132 5.21 10.86 15.28
N LEU A 133 6.30 10.17 15.63
CA LEU A 133 6.29 8.83 16.20
C LEU A 133 5.47 8.78 17.47
N SER A 134 5.76 9.64 18.43
CA SER A 134 5.11 9.63 19.73
C SER A 134 3.62 9.93 19.62
N SER A 135 3.25 10.93 18.82
CA SER A 135 1.85 11.33 18.62
C SER A 135 1.07 10.28 17.84
N MET A 136 1.66 9.72 16.78
CA MET A 136 1.05 8.69 15.96
C MET A 136 0.95 7.34 16.69
N MET A 137 1.96 6.98 17.49
CA MET A 137 1.93 5.80 18.35
C MET A 137 0.86 5.90 19.42
N GLY A 138 0.74 7.05 20.09
CA GLY A 138 -0.32 7.29 21.06
C GLY A 138 -1.70 7.11 20.43
N TYR A 139 -1.93 7.74 19.29
CA TYR A 139 -3.17 7.63 18.53
C TYR A 139 -3.50 6.19 18.10
N VAL A 140 -2.55 5.48 17.49
CA VAL A 140 -2.76 4.09 17.04
C VAL A 140 -2.99 3.17 18.23
N LYS A 141 -2.24 3.33 19.32
CA LYS A 141 -2.41 2.56 20.55
C LYS A 141 -3.83 2.73 21.10
N ASP A 142 -4.33 3.97 21.20
CA ASP A 142 -5.65 4.24 21.74
C ASP A 142 -6.77 3.71 20.82
N ILE A 143 -6.63 3.88 19.49
CA ILE A 143 -7.57 3.29 18.52
C ILE A 143 -7.60 1.77 18.64
N THR A 144 -6.43 1.13 18.65
CA THR A 144 -6.34 -0.33 18.76
C THR A 144 -6.96 -0.79 20.06
N ARG A 145 -6.57 -0.20 21.20
CA ARG A 145 -7.09 -0.55 22.53
C ARG A 145 -8.61 -0.43 22.59
N PHE A 146 -9.17 0.71 22.21
CA PHE A 146 -10.62 0.94 22.32
C PHE A 146 -11.41 0.02 21.38
N ASN A 147 -10.92 -0.23 20.16
CA ASN A 147 -11.54 -1.22 19.28
C ASN A 147 -11.44 -2.65 19.82
N CYS A 148 -10.30 -3.05 20.37
CA CYS A 148 -10.15 -4.34 21.05
C CYS A 148 -11.20 -4.48 22.15
N GLU A 149 -11.28 -3.50 23.06
CA GLU A 149 -12.22 -3.51 24.18
C GLU A 149 -13.66 -3.59 23.69
N ASN A 150 -14.02 -2.83 22.67
CA ASN A 150 -15.39 -2.83 22.12
C ASN A 150 -15.77 -4.19 21.53
N ILE A 151 -14.91 -4.78 20.70
CA ILE A 151 -15.16 -6.08 20.06
C ILE A 151 -15.16 -7.20 21.11
N MET A 152 -14.17 -7.21 22.02
CA MET A 152 -13.99 -8.30 22.99
C MET A 152 -15.09 -8.33 24.06
N ASN A 153 -15.75 -7.19 24.33
CA ASN A 153 -16.85 -7.11 25.29
C ASN A 153 -18.25 -7.35 24.69
N ASP A 154 -18.38 -7.45 23.36
CA ASP A 154 -19.65 -7.77 22.72
C ASP A 154 -19.92 -9.29 22.78
N LYS A 155 -20.67 -9.72 23.80
CA LYS A 155 -21.05 -11.12 23.98
C LYS A 155 -21.88 -11.67 22.81
N SER A 156 -22.77 -10.86 22.24
CA SER A 156 -23.63 -11.28 21.13
C SER A 156 -22.79 -11.57 19.89
N LEU A 157 -21.82 -10.69 19.60
CA LEU A 157 -20.84 -10.93 18.54
C LEU A 157 -20.04 -12.21 18.81
N MET A 158 -19.53 -12.40 20.03
CA MET A 158 -18.74 -13.60 20.38
C MET A 158 -19.53 -14.89 20.19
N ASP A 159 -20.78 -14.93 20.66
CA ASP A 159 -21.63 -16.10 20.53
C ASP A 159 -21.95 -16.40 19.06
N ARG A 160 -22.20 -15.36 18.26
CA ARG A 160 -22.36 -15.49 16.81
C ARG A 160 -21.10 -16.05 16.15
N LEU A 161 -19.92 -15.48 16.42
CA LEU A 161 -18.66 -15.92 15.81
C LEU A 161 -18.29 -17.35 16.21
N ARG A 162 -18.58 -17.77 17.45
CA ARG A 162 -18.41 -19.17 17.88
C ARG A 162 -19.33 -20.14 17.14
N ALA A 163 -20.59 -19.74 16.91
CA ALA A 163 -21.57 -20.58 16.23
C ALA A 163 -21.19 -20.89 14.77
N GLU A 164 -20.43 -20.02 14.13
CA GLU A 164 -19.96 -20.16 12.73
C GLU A 164 -18.90 -21.27 12.56
N LYS A 165 -18.17 -21.65 13.63
CA LYS A 165 -17.16 -22.73 13.62
C LYS A 165 -16.12 -22.60 12.49
N PHE A 166 -15.44 -21.45 12.43
CA PHE A 166 -14.42 -21.20 11.41
C PHE A 166 -13.22 -22.14 11.50
N ASP A 167 -12.80 -22.70 10.36
CA ASP A 167 -11.58 -23.52 10.26
C ASP A 167 -10.31 -22.66 10.07
N LEU A 168 -10.47 -21.45 9.51
CA LEU A 168 -9.40 -20.52 9.18
C LEU A 168 -9.86 -19.09 9.33
N ALA A 169 -8.99 -18.22 9.85
CA ALA A 169 -9.22 -16.78 9.92
C ALA A 169 -8.00 -15.98 9.46
N ILE A 170 -8.25 -14.82 8.86
CA ILE A 170 -7.22 -13.92 8.31
C ILE A 170 -7.37 -12.57 9.00
N ALA A 171 -6.28 -12.05 9.57
CA ALA A 171 -6.24 -10.71 10.15
C ALA A 171 -4.98 -9.97 9.69
N GLU A 172 -5.11 -8.65 9.53
CA GLU A 172 -3.95 -7.81 9.26
C GLU A 172 -3.09 -7.65 10.52
N HIS A 173 -1.76 -7.68 10.36
CA HIS A 173 -0.80 -7.57 11.46
C HIS A 173 -0.95 -6.29 12.30
N CYS A 174 -1.37 -5.18 11.70
CA CYS A 174 -1.58 -3.93 12.43
C CYS A 174 -2.88 -3.91 13.22
N HIS A 175 -3.75 -4.91 13.03
CA HIS A 175 -5.00 -5.08 13.76
C HIS A 175 -4.91 -6.29 14.68
N ILE A 176 -4.01 -6.18 15.68
CA ILE A 176 -3.66 -7.24 16.63
C ILE A 176 -4.91 -7.84 17.32
N CYS A 177 -5.96 -7.04 17.49
CA CYS A 177 -7.23 -7.47 18.06
C CYS A 177 -7.88 -8.63 17.27
N GLY A 178 -7.72 -8.67 15.95
CA GLY A 178 -8.23 -9.76 15.12
C GLY A 178 -7.53 -11.08 15.45
N ILE A 179 -6.21 -11.05 15.62
CA ILE A 179 -5.42 -12.23 15.99
C ILE A 179 -5.81 -12.70 17.40
N ALA A 180 -5.96 -11.76 18.36
CA ALA A 180 -6.40 -12.06 19.72
C ALA A 180 -7.80 -12.68 19.76
N LEU A 181 -8.73 -12.14 18.96
CA LEU A 181 -10.08 -12.66 18.80
C LEU A 181 -10.05 -14.10 18.29
N PHE A 182 -9.23 -14.40 17.27
CA PHE A 182 -9.18 -15.74 16.69
C PHE A 182 -8.58 -16.77 17.65
N ASP A 183 -7.54 -16.40 18.42
CA ASP A 183 -6.99 -17.26 19.48
C ASP A 183 -8.03 -17.49 20.59
N TYR A 184 -8.76 -16.45 21.01
CA TYR A 184 -9.85 -16.58 21.99
C TYR A 184 -10.98 -17.50 21.51
N LEU A 185 -11.34 -17.42 20.23
CA LEU A 185 -12.33 -18.28 19.58
C LEU A 185 -11.80 -19.69 19.29
N GLN A 186 -10.52 -19.96 19.56
CA GLN A 186 -9.84 -21.23 19.28
C GLN A 186 -9.96 -21.65 17.80
N ILE A 187 -9.84 -20.67 16.89
CA ILE A 187 -9.85 -20.95 15.45
C ILE A 187 -8.58 -21.74 15.09
N PRO A 188 -8.69 -22.93 14.46
CA PRO A 188 -7.56 -23.84 14.28
C PRO A 188 -6.39 -23.27 13.46
N SER A 189 -6.68 -22.41 12.47
CA SER A 189 -5.66 -21.83 11.60
C SER A 189 -5.79 -20.31 11.51
N ILE A 190 -4.76 -19.60 11.95
CA ILE A 190 -4.70 -18.14 11.87
C ILE A 190 -3.67 -17.73 10.83
N VAL A 191 -4.10 -16.90 9.88
CA VAL A 191 -3.25 -16.31 8.87
C VAL A 191 -3.08 -14.82 9.17
N GLY A 192 -1.84 -14.40 9.33
CA GLY A 192 -1.48 -12.99 9.36
C GLY A 192 -1.37 -12.45 7.94
N ALA A 193 -1.88 -11.25 7.68
CA ALA A 193 -1.69 -10.54 6.42
C ALA A 193 -0.88 -9.26 6.65
N SER A 194 0.03 -8.95 5.72
CA SER A 194 0.88 -7.76 5.77
C SER A 194 1.28 -7.28 4.38
N SER A 195 1.68 -6.01 4.27
CA SER A 195 2.15 -5.40 3.02
C SER A 195 3.62 -5.67 2.69
N SER A 196 4.45 -6.05 3.67
CA SER A 196 5.91 -6.22 3.50
C SER A 196 6.51 -7.28 4.42
N VAL A 197 7.67 -7.84 4.04
CA VAL A 197 8.11 -9.19 4.47
C VAL A 197 8.54 -9.30 5.93
N GLN A 198 8.88 -8.24 6.67
CA GLN A 198 9.18 -8.37 8.10
C GLN A 198 9.17 -7.05 8.88
N LEU A 199 8.66 -7.13 10.12
CA LEU A 199 8.70 -6.08 11.15
C LEU A 199 9.10 -6.65 12.54
N VAL A 200 9.79 -7.80 12.61
CA VAL A 200 10.09 -8.54 13.87
C VAL A 200 10.87 -7.69 14.89
N GLY A 201 11.66 -6.70 14.45
CA GLY A 201 12.35 -5.77 15.34
C GLY A 201 11.43 -4.74 16.01
N VAL A 202 10.33 -4.32 15.36
CA VAL A 202 9.38 -3.33 15.92
C VAL A 202 8.62 -3.95 17.07
N SER A 203 8.24 -5.21 16.94
CA SER A 203 7.60 -6.05 17.95
C SER A 203 8.36 -6.07 19.28
N ASN A 204 9.69 -6.22 19.22
CA ASN A 204 10.55 -6.21 20.39
C ASN A 204 10.81 -4.78 20.92
N ALA A 205 10.83 -3.77 20.05
CA ALA A 205 11.21 -2.40 20.41
C ALA A 205 10.08 -1.60 21.09
N ILE A 206 8.82 -1.87 20.79
CA ILE A 206 7.67 -1.18 21.42
C ILE A 206 7.24 -1.83 22.74
N GLY A 207 8.01 -2.79 23.26
CA GLY A 207 7.68 -3.53 24.48
C GLY A 207 6.38 -4.32 24.37
N GLU A 208 5.89 -4.57 23.15
CA GLU A 208 4.67 -5.33 22.98
C GLU A 208 4.96 -6.82 23.24
N PRO A 209 4.06 -7.53 23.93
CA PRO A 209 4.14 -8.97 24.15
C PRO A 209 3.84 -9.78 22.86
N LEU A 210 4.25 -9.24 21.71
CA LEU A 210 3.89 -9.70 20.38
C LEU A 210 4.41 -11.11 20.07
N ALA A 211 5.36 -11.64 20.85
CA ALA A 211 5.90 -12.98 20.68
C ALA A 211 4.81 -14.07 20.80
N ASP A 212 3.94 -13.99 21.82
CA ASP A 212 3.01 -15.09 22.10
C ASP A 212 1.85 -15.12 21.11
N LEU A 213 1.27 -13.95 20.82
CA LEU A 213 0.12 -13.87 19.93
C LEU A 213 0.52 -14.02 18.46
N MET A 214 1.67 -13.49 18.02
CA MET A 214 2.16 -13.79 16.67
C MET A 214 2.68 -15.21 16.52
N ALA A 215 3.10 -15.88 17.61
CA ALA A 215 3.43 -17.30 17.55
C ALA A 215 2.20 -18.15 17.17
N LYS A 216 0.98 -17.68 17.46
CA LYS A 216 -0.29 -18.33 17.04
C LYS A 216 -0.54 -18.28 15.54
N ILE A 217 0.13 -17.38 14.81
CA ILE A 217 -0.02 -17.28 13.36
C ILE A 217 0.63 -18.50 12.70
N SER A 218 -0.18 -19.31 12.02
CA SER A 218 0.24 -20.49 11.26
C SER A 218 0.96 -20.10 9.98
N PHE A 219 0.45 -19.11 9.24
CA PHE A 219 1.05 -18.56 8.02
C PHE A 219 0.99 -17.04 8.00
N ASN A 220 2.04 -16.39 7.50
CA ASN A 220 2.06 -14.95 7.25
C ASN A 220 2.04 -14.69 5.76
N PHE A 221 0.93 -14.18 5.26
CA PHE A 221 0.75 -13.73 3.90
C PHE A 221 1.28 -12.30 3.75
N VAL A 222 2.19 -12.12 2.80
CA VAL A 222 2.82 -10.82 2.56
C VAL A 222 2.54 -10.38 1.14
N ASN A 223 1.94 -9.21 0.93
CA ASN A 223 1.77 -8.61 -0.39
C ASN A 223 3.08 -8.02 -0.94
N SER A 224 4.12 -8.85 -0.97
CA SER A 224 5.45 -8.54 -1.48
C SER A 224 5.76 -9.46 -2.65
N ASN A 225 6.32 -8.89 -3.72
CA ASN A 225 6.82 -9.64 -4.86
C ASN A 225 8.34 -9.80 -4.70
N PRO A 226 8.88 -11.02 -4.47
CA PRO A 226 10.31 -11.24 -4.22
C PRO A 226 11.27 -10.75 -5.31
N TYR A 227 10.77 -10.58 -6.55
CA TYR A 227 11.57 -10.07 -7.67
C TYR A 227 11.65 -8.55 -7.70
N LEU A 228 10.62 -7.88 -7.19
CA LEU A 228 10.58 -6.43 -7.10
C LEU A 228 11.19 -5.97 -5.78
N ASP A 229 10.83 -6.66 -4.70
CA ASP A 229 11.05 -6.24 -3.34
C ASP A 229 12.52 -6.36 -2.89
N PHE A 230 12.82 -5.77 -1.75
CA PHE A 230 14.11 -5.91 -1.09
C PHE A 230 14.32 -7.35 -0.60
N PRO A 231 15.49 -7.95 -0.89
CA PRO A 231 15.89 -9.20 -0.26
C PRO A 231 15.82 -9.05 1.25
N SER A 232 15.10 -9.95 1.91
CA SER A 232 14.93 -9.93 3.36
C SER A 232 14.85 -11.36 3.91
N PRO A 233 15.29 -11.59 5.16
CA PRO A 233 15.07 -12.87 5.83
C PRO A 233 13.57 -13.16 5.96
N ALA A 234 13.15 -14.37 5.62
CA ALA A 234 11.76 -14.82 5.78
C ALA A 234 11.74 -16.15 6.51
N LEU A 235 10.71 -16.36 7.34
CA LEU A 235 10.45 -17.68 7.93
C LEU A 235 9.80 -18.57 6.87
N PRO A 236 9.91 -19.91 6.96
CA PRO A 236 9.21 -20.81 6.05
C PRO A 236 7.69 -20.61 6.02
N LYS A 237 7.12 -20.09 7.10
CA LYS A 237 5.70 -19.75 7.21
C LYS A 237 5.31 -18.39 6.60
N THR A 238 6.28 -17.64 6.07
CA THR A 238 6.07 -16.35 5.40
C THR A 238 5.90 -16.59 3.90
N ILE A 239 4.69 -16.39 3.41
CA ILE A 239 4.29 -16.68 2.02
C ILE A 239 4.11 -15.35 1.26
N PRO A 240 5.01 -15.02 0.33
CA PRO A 240 4.87 -13.83 -0.49
C PRO A 240 3.75 -14.02 -1.52
N ILE A 241 2.69 -13.24 -1.44
CA ILE A 241 1.53 -13.22 -2.33
C ILE A 241 1.45 -11.88 -3.07
N GLY A 242 2.59 -11.32 -3.45
CA GLY A 242 2.71 -10.01 -4.11
C GLY A 242 1.87 -9.87 -5.38
N GLY A 243 1.43 -8.63 -5.62
CA GLY A 243 0.58 -8.27 -6.76
C GLY A 243 -0.92 -8.29 -6.44
N ILE A 244 -1.30 -8.43 -5.17
CA ILE A 244 -2.68 -8.26 -4.75
C ILE A 244 -3.01 -6.77 -4.76
N VAL A 245 -3.85 -6.40 -5.72
CA VAL A 245 -4.45 -5.07 -5.89
C VAL A 245 -5.94 -5.27 -6.13
N PRO A 246 -6.79 -4.24 -5.97
CA PRO A 246 -8.20 -4.32 -6.38
C PRO A 246 -8.32 -4.93 -7.77
N ALA A 247 -9.32 -5.80 -7.97
CA ALA A 247 -9.44 -6.65 -9.15
C ALA A 247 -9.09 -5.91 -10.45
N ARG A 248 -7.93 -6.24 -11.02
CA ARG A 248 -7.48 -5.65 -12.29
C ARG A 248 -8.48 -6.10 -13.35
N LYS A 249 -9.00 -5.14 -14.11
CA LYS A 249 -9.78 -5.41 -15.31
C LYS A 249 -8.99 -6.35 -16.22
N LYS A 250 -9.66 -7.32 -16.87
CA LYS A 250 -8.98 -8.19 -17.84
C LYS A 250 -8.34 -7.33 -18.91
N SER A 251 -7.29 -7.81 -19.58
CA SER A 251 -6.62 -7.02 -20.63
C SER A 251 -7.56 -6.51 -21.72
N SER A 252 -8.65 -7.24 -22.00
CA SER A 252 -9.74 -6.84 -22.91
C SER A 252 -10.55 -5.62 -22.44
N ASP A 253 -10.55 -5.36 -21.14
CA ASP A 253 -11.37 -4.36 -20.46
C ASP A 253 -10.54 -3.11 -20.08
N LEU A 254 -9.24 -3.11 -20.41
CA LEU A 254 -8.33 -1.97 -20.29
C LEU A 254 -8.45 -0.98 -21.46
N VAL A 255 -9.64 -0.90 -22.08
CA VAL A 255 -9.93 0.08 -23.11
C VAL A 255 -10.30 1.41 -22.44
N LEU A 256 -9.56 2.47 -22.78
CA LEU A 256 -9.89 3.82 -22.35
C LEU A 256 -11.17 4.31 -23.02
N SER A 257 -11.95 5.12 -22.30
CA SER A 257 -13.07 5.83 -22.90
C SER A 257 -12.58 6.76 -24.01
N LYS A 258 -13.51 7.14 -24.91
CA LYS A 258 -13.23 8.10 -25.99
C LYS A 258 -12.63 9.40 -25.44
N GLU A 259 -13.18 9.91 -24.34
CA GLU A 259 -12.71 11.13 -23.66
C GLU A 259 -11.25 11.05 -23.21
N TRP A 260 -10.85 9.95 -22.54
CA TRP A 260 -9.47 9.77 -22.09
C TRP A 260 -8.53 9.55 -23.28
N SER A 261 -8.98 8.81 -24.29
CA SER A 261 -8.19 8.62 -25.51
C SER A 261 -7.96 9.93 -26.26
N GLU A 262 -8.97 10.79 -26.38
CA GLU A 262 -8.85 12.13 -26.96
C GLU A 262 -7.92 13.01 -26.14
N THR A 263 -8.01 12.95 -24.80
CA THR A 263 -7.10 13.65 -23.89
C THR A 263 -5.64 13.27 -24.14
N LEU A 264 -5.35 11.96 -24.25
CA LEU A 264 -3.99 11.47 -24.52
C LEU A 264 -3.47 11.81 -25.92
N ASN A 265 -4.36 12.15 -26.86
CA ASN A 265 -4.00 12.53 -28.23
C ASN A 265 -3.70 14.02 -28.41
N ARG A 266 -4.01 14.87 -27.42
CA ARG A 266 -3.84 16.33 -27.54
C ARG A 266 -2.38 16.74 -27.73
N ARG A 267 -1.45 15.98 -27.16
CA ARG A 267 -0.02 16.32 -27.10
C ARG A 267 0.87 15.09 -27.16
N LYS A 268 2.16 15.30 -27.39
CA LYS A 268 3.14 14.21 -27.62
C LYS A 268 3.48 13.42 -26.36
N LYS A 269 3.48 14.08 -25.20
CA LYS A 269 3.83 13.49 -23.91
C LYS A 269 2.62 13.60 -22.97
N ASN A 270 2.40 12.58 -22.16
CA ASN A 270 1.32 12.55 -21.17
C ASN A 270 1.87 12.18 -19.79
N VAL A 271 1.62 13.02 -18.81
CA VAL A 271 2.06 12.83 -17.42
C VAL A 271 0.83 12.67 -16.53
N LEU A 272 0.74 11.55 -15.84
CA LEU A 272 -0.29 11.33 -14.81
C LEU A 272 0.25 11.79 -13.45
N ILE A 273 -0.55 12.52 -12.68
CA ILE A 273 -0.21 12.99 -11.34
C ILE A 273 -1.32 12.56 -10.39
N SER A 274 -1.04 11.64 -9.47
CA SER A 274 -2.03 11.14 -8.49
C SER A 274 -1.36 10.74 -7.19
N PHE A 275 -1.80 11.36 -6.09
CA PHE A 275 -1.35 11.04 -4.73
C PHE A 275 -2.37 10.17 -3.97
N GLY A 276 -3.30 9.52 -4.70
CA GLY A 276 -4.31 8.64 -4.14
C GLY A 276 -5.50 9.38 -3.53
N THR A 277 -6.20 8.74 -2.60
CA THR A 277 -7.44 9.27 -1.99
C THR A 277 -7.22 10.01 -0.68
N ASN A 278 -6.05 9.85 -0.05
CA ASN A 278 -5.77 10.38 1.29
C ASN A 278 -4.88 11.63 1.24
N ALA A 279 -3.88 11.66 0.34
CA ALA A 279 -3.08 12.85 0.07
C ALA A 279 -3.76 13.67 -1.01
N LEU A 280 -4.72 14.50 -0.60
CA LEU A 280 -5.44 15.37 -1.53
C LEU A 280 -4.47 16.40 -2.12
N SER A 281 -4.38 16.52 -3.44
CA SER A 281 -3.53 17.53 -4.08
C SER A 281 -4.00 18.94 -3.71
N SER A 282 -5.30 19.13 -3.48
CA SER A 282 -5.85 20.41 -3.03
C SER A 282 -5.40 20.82 -1.63
N ALA A 283 -5.00 19.87 -0.78
CA ALA A 283 -4.47 20.13 0.56
C ALA A 283 -2.94 20.34 0.59
N MET A 284 -2.27 20.23 -0.56
CA MET A 284 -0.84 20.49 -0.71
C MET A 284 -0.50 21.95 -0.34
N PRO A 285 0.62 22.22 0.35
CA PRO A 285 1.12 23.57 0.60
C PRO A 285 1.25 24.38 -0.68
N ASN A 286 1.02 25.68 -0.59
CA ASN A 286 1.07 26.56 -1.76
C ASN A 286 2.45 26.57 -2.40
N GLU A 287 3.51 26.48 -1.60
CA GLU A 287 4.90 26.43 -2.08
C GLU A 287 5.13 25.21 -2.99
N TYR A 288 4.55 24.06 -2.65
CA TYR A 288 4.65 22.86 -3.46
C TYR A 288 3.76 22.96 -4.70
N LYS A 289 2.52 23.47 -4.57
CA LYS A 289 1.62 23.70 -5.71
C LYS A 289 2.27 24.63 -6.75
N SER A 290 2.96 25.68 -6.30
CA SER A 290 3.69 26.61 -7.18
C SER A 290 4.71 25.91 -8.07
N SER A 291 5.37 24.87 -7.59
CA SER A 291 6.32 24.08 -8.40
C SER A 291 5.64 23.24 -9.48
N PHE A 292 4.45 22.69 -9.21
CA PHE A 292 3.62 22.05 -10.25
C PHE A 292 3.15 23.08 -11.30
N ILE A 293 2.72 24.26 -10.86
CA ILE A 293 2.34 25.34 -11.79
C ILE A 293 3.52 25.79 -12.65
N ALA A 294 4.71 25.94 -12.08
CA ALA A 294 5.93 26.26 -12.81
C ALA A 294 6.30 25.15 -13.81
N LEU A 295 6.16 23.89 -13.42
CA LEU A 295 6.35 22.73 -14.30
C LEU A 295 5.40 22.79 -15.50
N PHE A 296 4.09 22.95 -15.27
CA PHE A 296 3.11 22.95 -16.35
C PHE A 296 3.37 24.05 -17.38
N LYS A 297 3.70 25.26 -16.91
CA LYS A 297 4.04 26.39 -17.79
C LYS A 297 5.33 26.15 -18.59
N SER A 298 6.27 25.39 -18.03
CA SER A 298 7.56 25.11 -18.68
C SER A 298 7.50 24.02 -19.76
N MET A 299 6.43 23.22 -19.80
CA MET A 299 6.29 22.07 -20.71
C MET A 299 4.94 22.10 -21.48
N PRO A 300 4.68 23.14 -22.29
CA PRO A 300 3.40 23.29 -23.02
C PRO A 300 3.11 22.15 -24.01
N GLU A 301 4.11 21.36 -24.38
CA GLU A 301 4.06 20.19 -25.26
C GLU A 301 3.67 18.87 -24.56
N ALA A 302 3.51 18.87 -23.24
CA ALA A 302 3.05 17.73 -22.46
C ALA A 302 1.64 17.97 -21.91
N THR A 303 0.78 16.95 -21.94
CA THR A 303 -0.52 16.98 -21.23
C THR A 303 -0.32 16.43 -19.82
N PHE A 304 -0.68 17.22 -18.80
CA PHE A 304 -0.67 16.81 -17.40
C PHE A 304 -2.09 16.45 -16.95
N ILE A 305 -2.32 15.19 -16.57
CA ILE A 305 -3.56 14.74 -15.94
C ILE A 305 -3.34 14.79 -14.43
N TRP A 306 -3.91 15.78 -13.75
CA TRP A 306 -3.68 15.99 -12.32
C TRP A 306 -4.94 15.67 -11.51
N LYS A 307 -4.83 14.65 -10.65
CA LYS A 307 -5.86 14.37 -9.65
C LYS A 307 -5.94 15.53 -8.67
N TYR A 308 -7.03 16.29 -8.69
CA TYR A 308 -7.23 17.47 -7.87
C TYR A 308 -8.69 17.57 -7.43
N GLU A 309 -8.92 17.82 -6.14
CA GLU A 309 -10.22 17.59 -5.51
C GLU A 309 -11.16 18.80 -5.50
N LEU A 310 -10.65 20.01 -5.75
CA LEU A 310 -11.43 21.25 -5.74
C LEU A 310 -11.63 21.80 -7.15
N ASP A 311 -12.77 22.45 -7.39
CA ASP A 311 -13.03 23.18 -8.63
C ASP A 311 -12.62 24.65 -8.46
N ASP A 312 -11.31 24.89 -8.32
CA ASP A 312 -10.73 26.23 -8.16
C ASP A 312 -9.92 26.66 -9.40
N ASP A 313 -9.49 27.92 -9.42
CA ASP A 313 -8.79 28.54 -10.55
C ASP A 313 -7.27 28.24 -10.56
N ILE A 314 -6.80 27.17 -9.89
CA ILE A 314 -5.36 26.90 -9.68
C ILE A 314 -4.56 26.77 -10.99
N THR A 315 -5.18 26.28 -12.06
CA THR A 315 -4.57 26.16 -13.40
C THR A 315 -5.10 27.18 -14.41
N LYS A 316 -5.68 28.30 -13.97
CA LYS A 316 -6.21 29.34 -14.86
C LYS A 316 -5.12 29.88 -15.79
N GLY A 317 -5.40 29.85 -17.10
CA GLY A 317 -4.44 30.25 -18.14
C GLY A 317 -3.37 29.22 -18.46
N ILE A 318 -3.58 27.95 -18.11
CA ILE A 318 -2.66 26.83 -18.38
C ILE A 318 -3.42 25.72 -19.13
N ASP A 319 -3.29 25.70 -20.45
CA ASP A 319 -4.12 24.85 -21.34
C ASP A 319 -3.65 23.40 -21.45
N ASN A 320 -2.54 23.06 -20.80
CA ASN A 320 -1.93 21.73 -20.87
C ASN A 320 -2.18 20.88 -19.62
N VAL A 321 -3.09 21.31 -18.74
CA VAL A 321 -3.47 20.57 -17.54
C VAL A 321 -4.94 20.16 -17.61
N VAL A 322 -5.20 18.89 -17.31
CA VAL A 322 -6.54 18.34 -17.11
C VAL A 322 -6.69 18.04 -15.63
N LEU A 323 -7.43 18.89 -14.92
CA LEU A 323 -7.83 18.62 -13.55
C LEU A 323 -8.95 17.58 -13.54
N THR A 324 -8.82 16.59 -12.67
CA THR A 324 -9.88 15.60 -12.47
C THR A 324 -9.96 15.15 -11.02
N LYS A 325 -11.17 14.87 -10.53
CA LYS A 325 -11.38 14.27 -9.21
C LYS A 325 -11.13 12.76 -9.22
N TRP A 326 -11.30 12.13 -10.39
CA TRP A 326 -11.15 10.69 -10.56
C TRP A 326 -10.75 10.32 -12.00
N MET A 327 -9.90 9.31 -12.15
CA MET A 327 -9.46 8.80 -13.45
C MET A 327 -9.35 7.27 -13.43
N PRO A 328 -9.44 6.60 -14.58
CA PRO A 328 -9.14 5.18 -14.68
C PRO A 328 -7.62 4.94 -14.67
N GLN A 329 -7.01 5.05 -13.49
CA GLN A 329 -5.56 4.98 -13.31
C GLN A 329 -4.96 3.69 -13.88
N ASP A 330 -5.61 2.55 -13.68
CA ASP A 330 -5.20 1.24 -14.20
C ASP A 330 -5.16 1.21 -15.75
N GLN A 331 -6.16 1.79 -16.40
CA GLN A 331 -6.25 1.88 -17.86
C GLN A 331 -5.23 2.89 -18.42
N LEU A 332 -5.04 4.03 -17.74
CA LEU A 332 -4.04 5.03 -18.13
C LEU A 332 -2.62 4.48 -18.01
N LEU A 333 -2.31 3.75 -16.93
CA LEU A 333 -1.00 3.12 -16.75
C LEU A 333 -0.74 2.00 -17.78
N ALA A 334 -1.78 1.33 -18.26
CA ALA A 334 -1.68 0.33 -19.31
C ALA A 334 -1.56 0.91 -20.73
N ASP A 335 -1.87 2.19 -20.96
CA ASP A 335 -1.82 2.81 -22.29
C ASP A 335 -0.41 3.26 -22.66
N ASN A 336 0.03 2.93 -23.87
CA ASN A 336 1.39 3.25 -24.35
C ASN A 336 1.66 4.76 -24.50
N ARG A 337 0.63 5.60 -24.64
CA ARG A 337 0.78 7.05 -24.74
C ARG A 337 1.08 7.73 -23.41
N LEU A 338 0.86 7.06 -22.28
CA LEU A 338 1.29 7.58 -20.98
C LEU A 338 2.82 7.50 -20.86
N SER A 339 3.44 8.66 -20.61
CA SER A 339 4.90 8.83 -20.61
C SER A 339 5.51 8.78 -19.22
N LEU A 340 4.82 9.29 -18.20
CA LEU A 340 5.34 9.38 -16.83
C LEU A 340 4.20 9.31 -15.82
N PHE A 341 4.44 8.67 -14.67
CA PHE A 341 3.54 8.72 -13.53
C PHE A 341 4.21 9.37 -12.32
N ILE A 342 3.67 10.51 -11.87
CA ILE A 342 4.05 11.15 -10.61
C ILE A 342 3.07 10.67 -9.53
N THR A 343 3.57 9.95 -8.53
CA THR A 343 2.73 9.29 -7.53
C THR A 343 3.30 9.41 -6.12
N HIS A 344 2.44 9.29 -5.12
CA HIS A 344 2.87 9.15 -3.73
C HIS A 344 3.60 7.82 -3.40
N GLY A 345 3.56 6.80 -4.26
CA GLY A 345 4.24 5.51 -3.98
C GLY A 345 3.51 4.58 -3.02
N GLY A 346 2.19 4.71 -2.88
CA GLY A 346 1.38 3.69 -2.18
C GLY A 346 1.56 2.31 -2.82
N LEU A 347 1.42 1.22 -2.04
CA LEU A 347 1.67 -0.14 -2.53
C LEU A 347 0.84 -0.51 -3.76
N GLY A 348 -0.41 -0.06 -3.84
CA GLY A 348 -1.27 -0.25 -5.03
C GLY A 348 -0.65 0.34 -6.30
N SER A 349 -0.35 1.64 -6.29
CA SER A 349 0.32 2.32 -7.41
C SER A 349 1.70 1.74 -7.71
N THR A 350 2.43 1.30 -6.69
CA THR A 350 3.74 0.66 -6.86
C THR A 350 3.63 -0.67 -7.59
N ASN A 351 2.64 -1.49 -7.23
CA ASN A 351 2.34 -2.73 -7.93
C ASN A 351 1.85 -2.46 -9.36
N GLU A 352 1.00 -1.46 -9.58
CA GLU A 352 0.56 -1.06 -10.93
C GLU A 352 1.74 -0.64 -11.80
N LEU A 353 2.67 0.17 -11.27
CA LEU A 353 3.90 0.57 -11.94
C LEU A 353 4.79 -0.61 -12.28
N ALA A 354 4.98 -1.53 -11.34
CA ALA A 354 5.77 -2.71 -11.59
C ALA A 354 5.16 -3.65 -12.65
N HIS A 355 3.84 -3.61 -12.83
CA HIS A 355 3.18 -4.34 -13.92
C HIS A 355 3.20 -3.59 -15.26
N SER A 356 3.10 -2.27 -15.25
CA SER A 356 3.05 -1.47 -16.48
C SER A 356 4.43 -1.11 -17.01
N GLY A 357 5.45 -1.14 -16.16
CA GLY A 357 6.82 -0.75 -16.49
C GLY A 357 6.97 0.72 -16.86
N LYS A 358 6.02 1.58 -16.45
CA LYS A 358 6.06 3.01 -16.76
C LYS A 358 7.11 3.73 -15.92
N PRO A 359 7.83 4.72 -16.49
CA PRO A 359 8.64 5.64 -15.71
C PRO A 359 7.81 6.29 -14.59
N ALA A 360 8.43 6.51 -13.43
CA ALA A 360 7.76 7.17 -12.32
C ALA A 360 8.64 8.13 -11.52
N ILE A 361 8.02 9.22 -11.06
CA ILE A 361 8.54 10.01 -9.93
C ILE A 361 7.69 9.66 -8.71
N VAL A 362 8.33 9.04 -7.73
CA VAL A 362 7.68 8.75 -6.45
C VAL A 362 7.97 9.91 -5.51
N ILE A 363 6.91 10.59 -5.06
CA ILE A 363 6.97 11.67 -4.08
C ILE A 363 6.34 11.17 -2.76
N PRO A 364 7.14 10.60 -1.84
CA PRO A 364 6.60 10.01 -0.63
C PRO A 364 5.98 11.08 0.27
N ILE A 365 4.77 10.84 0.74
CA ILE A 365 4.05 11.71 1.67
C ILE A 365 4.16 11.17 3.10
N MET A 366 3.98 9.86 3.27
CA MET A 366 3.99 9.21 4.58
C MET A 366 4.17 7.68 4.48
N ALA A 367 4.31 7.03 5.63
CA ALA A 367 4.36 5.57 5.78
C ALA A 367 5.50 4.92 4.96
N ASP A 368 5.22 3.78 4.34
CA ASP A 368 6.16 2.93 3.60
C ASP A 368 6.41 3.40 2.15
N GLN A 369 5.81 4.52 1.76
CA GLN A 369 5.86 5.05 0.39
C GLN A 369 7.27 5.28 -0.13
N ARG A 370 8.18 5.78 0.71
CA ARG A 370 9.58 5.97 0.32
C ARG A 370 10.23 4.62 -0.01
N ARG A 371 10.10 3.64 0.87
CA ARG A 371 10.62 2.27 0.66
C ARG A 371 10.03 1.64 -0.60
N ASN A 372 8.74 1.82 -0.86
CA ASN A 372 8.10 1.35 -2.09
C ASN A 372 8.66 2.05 -3.34
N GLY A 373 8.98 3.34 -3.25
CA GLY A 373 9.70 4.05 -4.31
C GLY A 373 11.12 3.53 -4.52
N GLU A 374 11.90 3.38 -3.46
CA GLU A 374 13.28 2.84 -3.52
C GLU A 374 13.31 1.41 -4.08
N MET A 375 12.24 0.64 -3.86
CA MET A 375 12.06 -0.67 -4.48
C MET A 375 12.02 -0.55 -6.02
N LEU A 376 11.30 0.44 -6.57
CA LEU A 376 11.22 0.69 -8.02
C LEU A 376 12.53 1.27 -8.58
N VAL A 377 13.20 2.16 -7.83
CA VAL A 377 14.51 2.76 -8.22
C VAL A 377 15.53 1.68 -8.57
N ARG A 378 15.57 0.58 -7.82
CA ARG A 378 16.47 -0.56 -8.07
C ARG A 378 16.30 -1.22 -9.43
N HIS A 379 15.15 -1.01 -10.08
CA HIS A 379 14.85 -1.54 -11.41
C HIS A 379 14.98 -0.47 -12.51
N ASN A 380 15.53 0.70 -12.19
CA ASN A 380 15.68 1.84 -13.11
C ASN A 380 14.37 2.27 -13.78
N THR A 381 13.23 2.11 -13.09
CA THR A 381 11.92 2.55 -13.60
C THR A 381 11.37 3.76 -12.86
N ALA A 382 12.01 4.16 -11.76
CA ALA A 382 11.55 5.28 -10.97
C ALA A 382 12.70 6.04 -10.31
N ILE A 383 12.37 7.23 -9.84
CA ILE A 383 13.17 8.00 -8.90
C ILE A 383 12.32 8.35 -7.67
N VAL A 384 12.98 8.53 -6.53
CA VAL A 384 12.34 9.08 -5.33
C VAL A 384 12.67 10.57 -5.22
N TYR A 385 11.64 11.40 -5.18
CA TYR A 385 11.73 12.86 -5.01
C TYR A 385 11.06 13.24 -3.70
N LEU A 386 11.82 13.71 -2.71
CA LEU A 386 11.24 13.98 -1.39
C LEU A 386 10.25 15.16 -1.47
N LYS A 387 9.14 15.10 -0.74
CA LYS A 387 8.13 16.17 -0.77
C LYS A 387 8.71 17.51 -0.31
N GLU A 388 9.69 17.48 0.58
CA GLU A 388 10.39 18.67 1.07
C GLU A 388 11.18 19.37 -0.05
N ASP A 389 11.61 18.61 -1.06
CA ASP A 389 12.33 19.14 -2.23
C ASP A 389 11.39 19.79 -3.24
N LEU A 390 10.06 19.71 -3.07
CA LEU A 390 9.11 20.36 -3.97
C LEU A 390 9.16 21.88 -3.89
N VAL A 391 9.79 22.47 -2.88
CA VAL A 391 10.03 23.92 -2.84
C VAL A 391 10.98 24.38 -3.96
N ASP A 392 11.81 23.49 -4.50
CA ASP A 392 12.74 23.79 -5.58
C ASP A 392 12.11 23.45 -6.94
N ALA A 393 11.43 24.45 -7.53
CA ALA A 393 10.76 24.30 -8.81
C ALA A 393 11.72 23.99 -9.97
N GLU A 394 12.96 24.51 -9.96
CA GLU A 394 13.94 24.24 -11.02
C GLU A 394 14.40 22.79 -10.96
N ARG A 395 14.77 22.31 -9.76
CA ARG A 395 15.14 20.91 -9.58
C ARG A 395 14.00 19.98 -9.96
N PHE A 396 12.75 20.29 -9.57
CA PHE A 396 11.60 19.48 -9.93
C PHE A 396 11.37 19.43 -11.45
N LYS A 397 11.45 20.58 -12.15
CA LYS A 397 11.35 20.65 -13.60
C LYS A 397 12.42 19.84 -14.31
N ASN A 398 13.68 19.99 -13.90
CA ASN A 398 14.80 19.25 -14.48
C ASN A 398 14.62 17.75 -14.32
N THR A 399 14.18 17.34 -13.13
CA THR A 399 13.89 15.93 -12.80
C THR A 399 12.78 15.35 -13.69
N VAL A 400 11.67 16.07 -13.89
CA VAL A 400 10.59 15.64 -14.79
C VAL A 400 11.07 15.59 -16.24
N GLY A 401 11.82 16.59 -16.67
CA GLY A 401 12.40 16.66 -18.02
C GLY A 401 13.33 15.49 -18.31
N GLU A 402 14.18 15.11 -17.35
CA GLU A 402 15.07 13.96 -17.45
C GLU A 402 14.30 12.66 -17.70
N LEU A 403 13.28 12.35 -16.88
CA LEU A 403 12.50 11.11 -17.04
C LEU A 403 11.66 11.09 -18.32
N LEU A 404 11.25 12.25 -18.85
CA LEU A 404 10.52 12.33 -20.11
C LEU A 404 11.41 12.16 -21.35
N ALA A 405 12.70 12.43 -21.21
CA ALA A 405 13.69 12.40 -22.30
C ALA A 405 14.57 11.14 -22.29
N ASN A 406 14.87 10.58 -21.12
CA ASN A 406 15.84 9.50 -20.98
C ASN A 406 15.20 8.13 -21.24
N GLU A 407 15.63 7.50 -22.34
CA GLU A 407 15.18 6.16 -22.75
C GLU A 407 15.56 5.06 -21.76
N MET A 408 16.52 5.28 -20.85
CA MET A 408 16.86 4.31 -19.79
C MET A 408 15.66 3.95 -18.91
N TYR A 409 14.75 4.90 -18.70
CA TYR A 409 13.52 4.68 -17.93
C TYR A 409 12.36 4.18 -18.81
N ALA A 410 12.48 4.27 -20.14
CA ALA A 410 11.47 3.82 -21.09
C ALA A 410 11.67 2.32 -21.35
N ASN A 411 10.62 1.54 -21.10
CA ASN A 411 10.59 0.10 -21.32
C ASN A 411 10.47 -0.28 -22.80
#